data_AF-A0A8T2PH31-F1
#
_entry.id   AF-A0A8T2PH31-F1
#
_cell.length_a   1.000
_cell.length_b   1.000
_cell.length_c   1.000
_cell.angle_alpha   90.00
_cell.angle_beta   90.00
_cell.angle_gamma   90.00
#
_symmetry.space_group_name_H-M   'P 1'
#
loop_
_entity.id
_entity.type
_entity.pdbx_description
1 polymer ?
#
loop_
_entity_poly.entity_id
_entity_poly.type
_entity_poly.pdbx_seq_one_letter_code
_entity_poly.pdbx_strand_id
1 'polypeptide(L)'
;MVNFDESELDNAHEMNRRRANEAMRDGVNPVIIDNTNIFRSEMKPYVKMGLRYGYHIRFRFLQDSWKKSVETLYRRTNGKVPIEKIEKMKNNYEFINDLSDVLKSKSWKQN
;
A
#
# COMPACT_ATOMS: atom_id res chain seq x y z
N MET A 1 8.90 -7.36 12.70
CA MET A 1 7.72 -7.61 13.57
C MET A 1 6.77 -6.43 13.41
N VAL A 2 5.47 -6.65 13.23
CA VAL A 2 4.49 -5.55 13.05
C VAL A 2 4.07 -5.03 14.42
N ASN A 3 4.34 -3.77 14.74
CA ASN A 3 3.71 -3.07 15.88
C ASN A 3 2.72 -2.09 15.26
N PHE A 4 1.42 -2.30 15.48
CA PHE A 4 0.39 -1.49 14.84
C PHE A 4 -0.08 -0.40 15.81
N ASP A 5 0.17 0.83 15.43
CA ASP A 5 -0.34 2.03 16.10
C ASP A 5 -1.05 2.88 15.05
N GLU A 6 -2.35 3.12 15.23
CA GLU A 6 -3.14 3.91 14.29
C GLU A 6 -2.68 5.36 14.23
N SER A 7 -2.15 5.90 15.33
CA SER A 7 -1.68 7.29 15.40
C SER A 7 -0.44 7.54 14.54
N GLU A 8 0.35 6.49 14.26
CA GLU A 8 1.56 6.55 13.45
C GLU A 8 1.30 6.33 11.95
N LEU A 9 0.06 6.03 11.54
CA LEU A 9 -0.25 5.69 10.15
C LEU A 9 0.08 6.83 9.17
N ASP A 10 -0.30 8.06 9.51
CA ASP A 10 -0.05 9.21 8.63
C ASP A 10 1.45 9.48 8.46
N ASN A 11 2.20 9.41 9.56
CA ASN A 11 3.66 9.54 9.59
C ASN A 11 4.35 8.41 8.78
N ALA A 12 3.89 7.17 8.97
CA ALA A 12 4.40 6.02 8.22
C ALA A 12 4.15 6.17 6.71
N HIS A 13 2.96 6.64 6.31
CA HIS A 13 2.65 6.93 4.92
C HIS A 13 3.55 8.03 4.35
N GLU A 14 3.79 9.11 5.09
CA GLU A 14 4.68 10.19 4.66
C GLU A 14 6.13 9.71 4.49
N MET A 15 6.65 8.99 5.48
CA MET A 15 8.01 8.46 5.46
C MET A 15 8.23 7.50 4.28
N ASN A 16 7.28 6.61 4.01
CA ASN A 16 7.34 5.67 2.89
C ASN A 16 7.31 6.40 1.54
N ARG A 17 6.45 7.41 1.40
CA ARG A 17 6.40 8.25 0.19
C ARG A 17 7.70 9.01 -0.03
N ARG A 18 8.27 9.60 1.02
CA ARG A 18 9.55 10.33 0.93
C ARG A 18 10.68 9.41 0.45
N ARG A 19 10.83 8.25 1.08
CA ARG A 19 11.86 7.25 0.72
C ARG A 19 11.69 6.74 -0.71
N ALA A 20 10.46 6.44 -1.13
CA ALA A 20 10.18 6.01 -2.49
C ALA A 20 10.52 7.10 -3.52
N ASN A 21 10.15 8.35 -3.23
CA ASN A 21 10.47 9.48 -4.10
C ASN A 21 11.98 9.70 -4.24
N GLU A 22 12.73 9.64 -3.13
CA GLU A 22 14.19 9.75 -3.13
C GLU A 22 14.82 8.62 -3.95
N ALA A 23 14.46 7.36 -3.69
CA ALA A 23 14.99 6.21 -4.44
C ALA A 23 14.71 6.29 -5.94
N MET A 24 13.50 6.70 -6.34
CA MET A 24 13.14 6.86 -7.75
C MET A 24 13.85 8.04 -8.41
N ARG A 25 13.99 9.17 -7.69
CA ARG A 25 14.76 10.34 -8.18
C ARG A 25 16.22 9.97 -8.41
N ASP A 26 16.79 9.17 -7.51
CA ASP A 26 18.19 8.78 -7.53
C ASP A 26 18.45 7.58 -8.48
N GLY A 27 17.41 7.11 -9.20
CA GLY A 27 17.55 6.10 -10.26
C GLY A 27 17.66 4.65 -9.78
N VAL A 28 17.32 4.35 -8.52
CA VAL A 28 17.37 2.99 -7.95
C VAL A 28 16.44 2.06 -8.72
N ASN A 29 16.89 0.87 -9.11
CA ASN A 29 16.07 -0.10 -9.86
C ASN A 29 16.34 -1.55 -9.41
N PRO A 30 15.32 -2.31 -8.94
CA PRO A 30 13.92 -1.93 -8.77
C PRO A 30 13.64 -1.16 -7.46
N VAL A 31 12.57 -0.36 -7.46
CA VAL A 31 11.94 0.14 -6.23
C VAL A 31 10.71 -0.71 -5.93
N ILE A 32 10.68 -1.37 -4.77
CA ILE A 32 9.56 -2.23 -4.35
C ILE A 32 8.78 -1.51 -3.25
N ILE A 33 7.47 -1.31 -3.49
CA ILE A 33 6.55 -0.72 -2.51
C ILE A 33 5.79 -1.86 -1.82
N ASP A 34 6.31 -2.35 -0.70
CA ASP A 34 5.68 -3.39 0.12
C ASP A 34 4.81 -2.75 1.21
N ASN A 35 3.62 -2.33 0.83
CA ASN A 35 2.61 -1.80 1.75
C ASN A 35 1.26 -2.45 1.46
N THR A 36 0.35 -2.44 2.44
CA THR A 36 -0.97 -3.06 2.30
C THR A 36 -1.79 -2.43 1.19
N ASN A 37 -1.63 -1.12 0.95
CA ASN A 37 -2.27 -0.37 -0.14
C ASN A 37 -3.74 -0.78 -0.32
N ILE A 38 -4.53 -0.65 0.75
CA ILE A 38 -5.92 -1.09 0.79
C ILE A 38 -6.77 -0.23 -0.15
N PHE A 39 -6.44 1.06 -0.25
CA PHE A 39 -7.15 2.01 -1.10
C PHE A 39 -6.30 2.43 -2.29
N ARG A 40 -6.93 2.64 -3.45
CA ARG A 40 -6.27 3.15 -4.66
C ARG A 40 -5.61 4.50 -4.42
N SER A 41 -6.19 5.32 -3.55
CA SER A 41 -5.62 6.62 -3.16
C SER A 41 -4.28 6.50 -2.44
N GLU A 42 -4.00 5.39 -1.74
CA GLU A 42 -2.70 5.14 -1.09
C GLU A 42 -1.61 4.79 -2.11
N MET A 43 -2.00 4.12 -3.21
CA MET A 43 -1.10 3.76 -4.31
C MET A 43 -0.74 4.95 -5.21
N LYS A 44 -1.68 5.89 -5.37
CA LYS A 44 -1.60 7.00 -6.33
C LYS A 44 -0.32 7.85 -6.24
N PRO A 45 0.20 8.20 -5.05
CA PRO A 45 1.46 8.93 -4.93
C PRO A 45 2.64 8.18 -5.55
N TYR A 46 2.77 6.87 -5.27
CA TYR A 46 3.87 6.05 -5.81
C TYR A 46 3.77 5.92 -7.34
N VAL A 47 2.55 5.74 -7.86
CA VAL A 47 2.31 5.71 -9.31
C VAL A 47 2.73 7.03 -9.95
N LYS A 48 2.34 8.17 -9.38
CA LYS A 48 2.74 9.49 -9.88
C LYS A 48 4.26 9.69 -9.86
N MET A 49 4.94 9.28 -8.79
CA MET A 49 6.40 9.34 -8.70
C MET A 49 7.07 8.47 -9.77
N GLY A 50 6.62 7.21 -9.91
CA GLY A 50 7.15 6.29 -10.90
C GLY A 50 7.03 6.85 -12.32
N LEU A 51 5.85 7.35 -12.69
CA LEU A 51 5.65 8.01 -13.99
C LEU A 51 6.52 9.24 -14.17
N ARG A 52 6.64 10.10 -13.14
CA ARG A 52 7.46 11.31 -13.17
C ARG A 52 8.93 11.00 -13.44
N TYR A 53 9.47 9.93 -12.86
CA TYR A 53 10.86 9.52 -13.00
C TYR A 53 11.08 8.46 -14.09
N GLY A 54 10.07 8.18 -14.93
CA GLY A 54 10.22 7.30 -16.10
C GLY A 54 10.23 5.79 -15.80
N TYR A 55 9.75 5.37 -14.63
CA TYR A 55 9.69 3.97 -14.25
C TYR A 55 8.55 3.23 -14.95
N HIS A 56 8.81 1.99 -15.35
CA HIS A 56 7.77 1.04 -15.72
C HIS A 56 7.14 0.44 -14.45
N ILE A 57 5.84 0.65 -14.29
CA ILE A 57 5.11 0.25 -13.08
C ILE A 57 4.45 -1.11 -13.30
N ARG A 58 4.67 -2.05 -12.38
CA ARG A 58 4.00 -3.36 -12.37
C ARG A 58 3.33 -3.59 -11.04
N PHE A 59 2.04 -3.89 -11.07
CA PHE A 59 1.32 -4.35 -9.89
C PHE A 59 1.56 -5.85 -9.68
N ARG A 60 1.81 -6.22 -8.43
CA ARG A 60 1.95 -7.61 -7.99
C ARG A 60 0.91 -7.87 -6.92
N PHE A 61 -0.13 -8.58 -7.32
CA PHE A 61 -1.06 -9.18 -6.39
C PHE A 61 -0.47 -10.52 -6.00
N LEU A 62 -0.50 -10.84 -4.71
CA LEU A 62 -0.31 -12.21 -4.29
C LEU A 62 -1.46 -13.00 -4.92
N GLN A 63 -1.16 -13.79 -5.95
CA GLN A 63 -2.16 -14.36 -6.87
C GLN A 63 -3.24 -15.25 -6.20
N ASP A 64 -3.12 -15.49 -4.89
CA ASP A 64 -4.09 -16.24 -4.09
C ASP A 64 -4.36 -15.65 -2.68
N SER A 65 -3.90 -14.43 -2.32
CA SER A 65 -3.93 -14.02 -0.90
C SER A 65 -5.25 -13.46 -0.37
N TRP A 66 -6.19 -13.03 -1.23
CA TRP A 66 -7.52 -12.64 -0.76
C TRP A 66 -8.29 -13.84 -0.16
N LYS A 67 -7.83 -15.06 -0.48
CA LYS A 67 -8.26 -16.33 0.14
C LYS A 67 -7.70 -16.54 1.55
N LYS A 68 -6.74 -15.73 2.03
CA LYS A 68 -6.36 -15.82 3.44
C LYS A 68 -7.56 -15.39 4.28
N SER A 69 -8.01 -16.32 5.12
CA SER A 69 -9.08 -16.06 6.06
C SER A 69 -8.62 -14.99 7.06
N VAL A 70 -9.57 -14.25 7.63
CA VAL A 70 -9.28 -13.20 8.62
C VAL A 70 -8.50 -13.80 9.80
N GLU A 71 -8.84 -15.03 10.20
CA GLU A 71 -8.20 -15.81 11.26
C GLU A 71 -6.75 -16.19 10.90
N THR A 72 -6.49 -16.49 9.63
CA THR A 72 -5.14 -16.80 9.16
C THR A 72 -4.24 -15.56 9.20
N LEU A 73 -4.79 -14.40 8.84
CA LEU A 73 -4.06 -13.13 8.92
C LEU A 73 -3.83 -12.73 10.39
N TYR A 74 -4.85 -12.86 11.25
CA TYR A 74 -4.74 -12.58 12.69
C TYR A 74 -3.67 -13.43 13.38
N ARG A 75 -3.60 -14.74 13.06
CA ARG A 75 -2.53 -15.61 13.55
C ARG A 75 -1.15 -15.16 13.08
N ARG A 76 -1.03 -14.71 11.82
CA ARG A 76 0.25 -14.23 11.26
C ARG A 76 0.71 -12.88 11.82
N THR A 77 -0.23 -12.04 12.29
CA THR A 77 0.11 -10.81 13.00
C THR A 77 0.45 -11.08 14.48
N ASN A 78 0.42 -12.34 14.94
CA ASN A 78 0.57 -12.73 16.34
C ASN A 78 -0.37 -11.94 17.27
N GLY A 79 -1.59 -11.65 16.81
CA GLY A 79 -2.57 -10.87 17.56
C GLY A 79 -2.26 -9.38 17.71
N LYS A 80 -1.19 -8.87 17.09
CA LYS A 80 -0.79 -7.45 17.20
C LYS A 80 -1.65 -6.49 16.38
N VAL A 81 -2.45 -7.03 15.46
CA VAL A 81 -3.47 -6.28 14.73
C VAL A 81 -4.82 -6.88 15.11
N PRO A 82 -5.77 -6.10 15.63
CA PRO A 82 -7.10 -6.60 15.99
C PRO A 82 -7.79 -7.31 14.82
N ILE A 83 -8.57 -8.36 15.12
CA ILE A 83 -9.21 -9.18 14.10
C ILE A 83 -10.23 -8.37 13.29
N GLU A 84 -10.94 -7.47 13.96
CA GLU A 84 -11.93 -6.55 13.37
C GLU A 84 -11.26 -5.57 12.40
N LYS A 85 -10.01 -5.16 12.71
CA LYS A 85 -9.23 -4.30 11.82
C LYS A 85 -8.83 -5.05 10.56
N ILE A 86 -8.40 -6.30 10.69
CA ILE A 86 -8.06 -7.16 9.55
C ILE A 86 -9.28 -7.40 8.67
N GLU A 87 -10.43 -7.69 9.28
CA GLU A 87 -11.70 -7.84 8.57
C GLU A 87 -12.09 -6.56 7.83
N LYS A 88 -12.00 -5.40 8.50
CA LYS A 88 -12.26 -4.10 7.89
C LYS A 88 -11.30 -3.80 6.72
N MET A 89 -10.01 -4.11 6.86
CA MET A 89 -9.04 -3.95 5.78
C MET A 89 -9.37 -4.85 4.58
N LYS A 90 -9.78 -6.10 4.83
CA LYS A 90 -10.20 -7.04 3.80
C LYS A 90 -11.46 -6.56 3.07
N ASN A 91 -12.47 -6.10 3.80
CA ASN A 91 -13.74 -5.62 3.23
C ASN A 91 -13.59 -4.31 2.45
N ASN A 92 -12.63 -3.46 2.84
CA ASN A 92 -12.38 -2.17 2.18
C ASN A 92 -11.37 -2.25 1.03
N TYR A 93 -10.78 -3.41 0.76
CA TYR A 93 -9.75 -3.54 -0.27
C TYR A 93 -10.29 -3.17 -1.66
N GLU A 94 -9.73 -2.13 -2.27
CA GLU A 94 -10.09 -1.68 -3.60
C GLU A 94 -9.23 -2.37 -4.66
N PHE A 95 -9.81 -3.37 -5.33
CA PHE A 95 -9.15 -4.05 -6.45
C PHE A 95 -8.80 -3.07 -7.59
N ILE A 96 -7.70 -3.32 -8.30
CA ILE A 96 -7.29 -2.56 -9.48
C ILE A 96 -7.04 -3.50 -10.65
N ASN A 97 -7.47 -3.11 -11.85
CA ASN A 97 -7.17 -3.81 -13.09
C ASN A 97 -5.90 -3.27 -13.72
N ASP A 98 -5.74 -1.95 -13.72
CA ASP A 98 -4.66 -1.26 -14.39
C ASP A 98 -4.24 0.04 -13.69
N LEU A 99 -3.30 0.75 -14.31
CA LEU A 99 -2.79 2.02 -13.82
C LEU A 99 -3.85 3.13 -13.80
N SER A 100 -4.83 3.08 -14.71
CA SER A 100 -5.89 4.09 -14.82
C SER A 100 -6.81 4.06 -13.60
N ASP A 101 -7.11 2.89 -13.05
CA ASP A 101 -7.89 2.76 -11.81
C ASP A 101 -7.27 3.56 -10.65
N VAL A 102 -5.94 3.52 -10.55
CA VAL A 102 -5.19 4.26 -9.53
C VAL A 102 -5.15 5.76 -9.86
N LEU A 103 -4.89 6.12 -11.12
CA LEU A 103 -4.78 7.53 -11.54
C LEU A 103 -6.11 8.30 -11.42
N LYS A 104 -7.24 7.64 -11.64
CA LYS A 104 -8.59 8.22 -11.52
C LYS A 104 -9.10 8.28 -10.07
N SER A 105 -8.48 7.55 -9.16
CA SER A 105 -8.86 7.57 -7.73
C SER A 105 -8.69 8.96 -7.11
N LYS A 106 -9.38 9.24 -5.99
CA LYS A 106 -9.17 10.48 -5.23
C LYS A 106 -7.72 10.63 -4.78
N SER A 107 -7.25 11.87 -4.61
CA SER A 107 -5.98 12.10 -3.94
C SER A 107 -6.08 11.64 -2.48
N TRP A 108 -5.00 11.05 -1.95
CA TRP A 108 -4.88 10.80 -0.52
C TRP A 108 -5.02 12.15 0.22
N LYS A 109 -5.68 12.13 1.38
CA LYS A 109 -5.84 13.33 2.21
C LYS A 109 -4.46 13.94 2.46
N GLN A 110 -4.25 15.12 1.90
CA GLN A 110 -3.21 16.03 2.37
C GLN A 110 -3.89 16.82 3.47
N ASN A 111 -3.57 16.51 4.72
CA ASN A 111 -3.84 17.42 5.82
C ASN A 111 -2.94 18.64 5.65
#